data_AF-A0A850M468-F1
#
_entry.id   AF-A0A850M468-F1
#
_cell.length_a   1.000
_cell.length_b   1.000
_cell.length_c   1.000
_cell.angle_alpha   90.00
_cell.angle_beta   90.00
_cell.angle_gamma   90.00
#
_symmetry.space_group_name_H-M   'P 1'
#
loop_
_entity.id
_entity.type
_entity.pdbx_description
1 polymer ?
#
loop_
_entity_poly.entity_id
_entity_poly.type
_entity_poly.pdbx_seq_one_letter_code
_entity_poly.pdbx_strand_id
1 'polypeptide(L)'
;RAPAPTPASRAPAPAPRTTTYAPKIRHSAPLISSPTITVDVEWRESSETMKVLTVAGDVIKEVENLNSDEVGIIIDKPNGIIWVWKGSRASRLNAIRASTKAPSVRSGYRLYDWKVEFIDEGDEPKIFPFNIISS
;
A
#
# COMPACT_ATOMS: atom_id res chain seq x y z
N ARG A 1 74.96 -19.60 -21.08
CA ARG A 1 74.86 -19.21 -19.65
C ARG A 1 73.86 -18.05 -19.57
N ALA A 2 72.58 -18.34 -19.31
CA ALA A 2 71.53 -17.33 -19.26
C ALA A 2 71.51 -16.64 -17.88
N PRO A 3 71.14 -15.34 -17.78
CA PRO A 3 71.06 -14.64 -16.51
C PRO A 3 69.85 -15.12 -15.68
N ALA A 4 70.05 -15.18 -14.36
CA ALA A 4 69.06 -15.61 -13.37
C ALA A 4 67.87 -14.63 -13.27
N PRO A 5 66.64 -15.13 -12.96
CA PRO A 5 65.48 -14.28 -12.81
C PRO A 5 65.51 -13.47 -11.50
N THR A 6 65.12 -12.20 -11.61
CA THR A 6 64.97 -11.22 -10.53
C THR A 6 63.89 -11.64 -9.51
N PRO A 7 64.09 -11.44 -8.20
CA PRO A 7 63.07 -11.75 -7.20
C PRO A 7 61.90 -10.75 -7.26
N ALA A 8 60.68 -11.30 -7.29
CA ALA A 8 59.42 -10.55 -7.30
C ALA A 8 59.23 -9.75 -6.00
N SER A 9 58.93 -8.46 -6.15
CA SER A 9 58.59 -7.53 -5.07
C SER A 9 57.29 -7.98 -4.39
N ARG A 10 57.38 -8.29 -3.10
CA ARG A 10 56.26 -8.77 -2.26
C ARG A 10 55.40 -7.57 -1.86
N ALA A 11 54.15 -7.54 -2.30
CA ALA A 11 53.18 -6.50 -1.89
C ALA A 11 52.97 -6.52 -0.36
N PRO A 12 52.79 -5.36 0.29
CA PRO A 12 52.52 -5.29 1.72
C PRO A 12 51.13 -5.85 2.06
N ALA A 13 51.05 -6.59 3.16
CA ALA A 13 49.80 -7.15 3.67
C ALA A 13 48.80 -6.05 4.08
N PRO A 14 47.48 -6.25 3.90
CA PRO A 14 46.48 -5.28 4.31
C PRO A 14 46.42 -5.17 5.84
N ALA A 15 46.35 -3.94 6.35
CA ALA A 15 46.25 -3.62 7.77
C ALA A 15 44.98 -4.25 8.41
N PRO A 16 45.02 -4.62 9.69
CA PRO A 16 43.86 -5.18 10.40
C PRO A 16 42.75 -4.14 10.52
N ARG A 17 41.53 -4.50 10.09
CA ARG A 17 40.33 -3.68 10.27
C ARG A 17 39.96 -3.66 11.75
N THR A 18 40.11 -2.51 12.40
CA THR A 18 39.50 -2.24 13.70
C THR A 18 37.98 -2.19 13.53
N THR A 19 37.29 -3.26 13.93
CA THR A 19 35.84 -3.26 14.17
C THR A 19 35.57 -2.37 15.38
N THR A 20 35.22 -1.11 15.12
CA THR A 20 34.62 -0.23 16.12
C THR A 20 33.19 -0.70 16.33
N TYR A 21 32.94 -1.36 17.47
CA TYR A 21 31.60 -1.67 17.94
C TYR A 21 30.84 -0.36 18.19
N ALA A 22 29.77 -0.13 17.42
CA ALA A 22 28.84 0.97 17.71
C ALA A 22 28.19 0.72 19.08
N PRO A 23 28.07 1.74 19.94
CA PRO A 23 27.40 1.59 21.22
C PRO A 23 25.91 1.26 21.00
N LYS A 24 25.46 0.22 21.69
CA LYS A 24 24.08 -0.28 21.66
C LYS A 24 23.16 0.76 22.33
N ILE A 25 22.64 1.71 21.55
CA ILE A 25 21.66 2.67 22.05
C ILE A 25 20.36 1.89 22.32
N ARG A 26 20.06 1.66 23.59
CA ARG A 26 18.72 1.24 24.05
C ARG A 26 17.78 2.41 23.85
N HIS A 27 17.21 2.54 22.66
CA HIS A 27 15.95 3.23 22.52
C HIS A 27 14.87 2.30 23.04
N SER A 28 14.48 2.48 24.30
CA SER A 28 13.18 2.00 24.78
C SER A 28 12.13 2.70 23.92
N ALA A 29 11.65 1.99 22.90
CA ALA A 29 10.52 2.46 22.10
C ALA A 29 9.34 2.72 23.06
N PRO A 30 8.74 3.92 23.04
CA PRO A 30 7.47 4.09 23.73
C PRO A 30 6.48 3.10 23.11
N LEU A 31 5.79 2.33 23.95
CA LEU A 31 4.62 1.55 23.57
C LEU A 31 3.53 2.54 23.18
N ILE A 32 3.62 3.08 21.97
CA ILE A 32 2.50 3.75 21.32
C ILE A 32 1.56 2.61 21.00
N SER A 33 0.59 2.42 21.90
CA SER A 33 -0.62 1.64 21.66
C SER A 33 -1.22 2.20 20.39
N SER A 34 -0.88 1.57 19.27
CA SER A 34 -1.51 1.86 18.00
C SER A 34 -2.97 1.49 18.21
N PRO A 35 -3.95 2.39 18.00
CA PRO A 35 -5.33 1.98 17.96
C PRO A 35 -5.44 1.01 16.78
N THR A 36 -5.48 -0.28 17.10
CA THR A 36 -5.90 -1.32 16.16
C THR A 36 -7.37 -1.02 15.88
N ILE A 37 -7.63 -0.17 14.90
CA ILE A 37 -8.97 0.02 14.36
C ILE A 37 -9.30 -1.29 13.63
N THR A 38 -9.94 -2.20 14.36
CA THR A 38 -10.61 -3.37 13.77
C THR A 38 -11.73 -2.82 12.91
N VAL A 39 -11.52 -2.86 11.61
CA VAL A 39 -12.59 -2.58 10.65
C VAL A 39 -13.42 -3.85 10.61
N ASP A 40 -14.39 -3.98 11.52
CA ASP A 40 -15.41 -5.02 11.50
C ASP A 40 -16.38 -4.71 10.35
N VAL A 41 -15.90 -4.80 9.10
CA VAL A 41 -16.78 -4.87 7.95
C VAL A 41 -17.04 -6.34 7.70
N GLU A 42 -18.01 -6.87 8.41
CA GLU A 42 -18.53 -8.21 8.22
C GLU A 42 -19.16 -8.30 6.82
N TRP A 43 -18.55 -9.07 5.90
CA TRP A 43 -19.23 -9.47 4.66
C TRP A 43 -20.42 -10.33 5.05
N ARG A 44 -21.63 -9.81 4.85
CA ARG A 44 -22.77 -10.69 4.55
C ARG A 44 -22.67 -11.02 3.07
N GLU A 45 -22.84 -12.29 2.72
CA GLU A 45 -23.02 -12.77 1.34
C GLU A 45 -24.29 -12.14 0.73
N SER A 46 -24.24 -10.83 0.49
CA SER A 46 -25.22 -10.12 -0.32
C SER A 46 -24.89 -10.46 -1.76
N SER A 47 -25.93 -10.71 -2.55
CA SER A 47 -25.90 -10.88 -4.02
C SER A 47 -25.37 -9.66 -4.79
N GLU A 48 -24.79 -8.68 -4.08
CA GLU A 48 -24.18 -7.48 -4.63
C GLU A 48 -22.87 -7.83 -5.31
N THR A 49 -22.82 -7.54 -6.61
CA THR A 49 -21.65 -7.70 -7.48
C THR A 49 -20.57 -6.67 -7.18
N MET A 50 -20.94 -5.55 -6.58
CA MET A 50 -20.04 -4.43 -6.29
C MET A 50 -20.28 -3.88 -4.90
N LYS A 51 -19.20 -3.42 -4.27
CA LYS A 51 -19.27 -2.75 -2.97
C LYS A 51 -18.43 -1.48 -3.01
N VAL A 52 -18.99 -0.36 -2.60
CA VAL A 52 -18.32 0.94 -2.65
C VAL A 52 -18.14 1.45 -1.23
N LEU A 53 -16.89 1.76 -0.88
CA LEU A 53 -16.52 2.23 0.45
C LEU A 53 -15.89 3.61 0.32
N THR A 54 -16.43 4.63 0.99
CA THR A 54 -15.80 5.95 1.07
C THR A 54 -14.88 6.04 2.28
N VAL A 55 -13.80 6.81 2.15
CA VAL A 55 -12.81 7.05 3.21
C VAL A 55 -12.83 8.52 3.61
N ALA A 56 -13.32 8.78 4.82
CA ALA A 56 -13.38 10.11 5.41
C ALA A 56 -12.70 10.11 6.78
N GLY A 57 -11.47 10.63 6.85
CA GLY A 57 -10.69 10.50 8.08
C GLY A 57 -10.23 9.05 8.28
N ASP A 58 -10.35 8.56 9.51
CA ASP A 58 -10.05 7.16 9.84
C ASP A 58 -11.28 6.23 9.70
N VAL A 59 -12.41 6.78 9.26
CA VAL A 59 -13.67 6.05 9.11
C VAL A 59 -13.83 5.58 7.67
N ILE A 60 -14.16 4.29 7.53
CA ILE A 60 -14.58 3.69 6.26
C ILE A 60 -16.08 3.48 6.35
N LYS A 61 -16.83 3.98 5.37
CA LYS A 61 -18.28 3.81 5.29
C LYS A 61 -18.65 3.23 3.95
N GLU A 62 -19.66 2.37 3.94
CA GLU A 62 -20.28 1.91 2.71
C GLU A 62 -21.22 2.98 2.15
N VAL A 63 -21.15 3.20 0.84
CA VAL A 63 -21.95 4.19 0.11
C VAL A 63 -22.46 3.55 -1.17
N GLU A 64 -23.54 4.11 -1.74
CA GLU A 64 -24.07 3.65 -3.03
C GLU A 64 -23.29 4.27 -4.20
N ASN A 65 -22.89 5.54 -4.05
CA ASN A 65 -22.21 6.32 -5.08
C ASN A 65 -21.08 7.17 -4.49
N LEU A 66 -20.12 7.52 -5.35
CA LEU A 66 -19.01 8.43 -5.03
C LEU A 66 -19.14 9.73 -5.83
N ASN A 67 -18.75 10.83 -5.19
CA ASN A 67 -18.69 12.15 -5.81
C ASN A 67 -17.23 12.58 -6.01
N SER A 68 -17.00 13.59 -6.85
CA SER A 68 -15.65 14.15 -7.12
C SER A 68 -14.91 14.69 -5.89
N ASP A 69 -15.60 14.91 -4.77
CA ASP A 69 -15.02 15.37 -3.50
C ASP A 69 -14.55 14.22 -2.58
N GLU A 70 -14.81 12.98 -2.98
CA GLU A 70 -14.59 11.78 -2.15
C GLU A 70 -13.49 10.86 -2.70
N VAL A 71 -13.02 9.97 -1.81
CA VAL A 71 -12.11 8.89 -2.16
C VAL A 71 -12.78 7.57 -1.83
N GLY A 72 -12.83 6.70 -2.82
CA GLY A 72 -13.48 5.41 -2.74
C GLY A 72 -12.52 4.23 -2.80
N ILE A 73 -12.87 3.16 -2.10
CA ILE A 73 -12.38 1.80 -2.34
C ILE A 73 -13.56 0.99 -2.88
N ILE A 74 -13.44 0.54 -4.12
CA ILE A 74 -14.50 -0.13 -4.86
C ILE A 74 -14.08 -1.58 -5.06
N ILE A 75 -14.94 -2.51 -4.68
CA ILE A 75 -14.71 -3.94 -4.83
C ILE A 75 -15.56 -4.40 -5.98
N ASP A 76 -14.89 -4.79 -7.06
CA ASP A 76 -15.49 -5.21 -8.31
C ASP A 76 -15.36 -6.73 -8.46
N LYS A 77 -16.41 -7.47 -8.03
CA LYS A 77 -16.44 -8.93 -8.12
C LYS A 77 -16.38 -9.47 -9.54
N PRO A 78 -17.15 -8.94 -10.52
CA PRO A 78 -17.08 -9.40 -11.89
C PRO A 78 -15.66 -9.43 -12.45
N ASN A 79 -14.86 -8.40 -12.14
CA ASN A 79 -13.51 -8.25 -12.69
C ASN A 79 -12.39 -8.75 -11.76
N GLY A 80 -12.68 -9.02 -10.48
CA GLY A 80 -11.68 -9.41 -9.50
C GLY A 80 -10.68 -8.29 -9.20
N ILE A 81 -11.15 -7.04 -9.17
CA ILE A 81 -10.33 -5.85 -8.99
C ILE A 81 -10.85 -5.05 -7.79
N ILE A 82 -9.94 -4.49 -7.02
CA ILE A 82 -10.21 -3.49 -6.00
C ILE A 82 -9.69 -2.16 -6.54
N TRP A 83 -10.59 -1.26 -6.88
CA TRP A 83 -10.23 0.07 -7.35
C TRP A 83 -10.10 1.01 -6.15
N VAL A 84 -9.03 1.79 -6.11
CA VAL A 84 -8.89 2.94 -5.22
C VAL A 84 -9.07 4.16 -6.09
N TRP A 85 -10.25 4.75 -6.03
CA TRP A 85 -10.64 5.89 -6.87
C TRP A 85 -10.53 7.18 -6.08
N LYS A 86 -9.90 8.21 -6.65
CA LYS A 86 -9.78 9.53 -6.06
C LYS A 86 -10.52 10.55 -6.94
N GLY A 87 -11.55 11.16 -6.36
CA GLY A 87 -12.21 12.32 -6.95
C GLY A 87 -11.24 13.48 -7.19
N SER A 88 -11.48 14.24 -8.25
CA SER A 88 -10.68 15.38 -8.70
C SER A 88 -10.53 16.47 -7.63
N ARG A 89 -11.55 16.65 -6.78
CA ARG A 89 -11.59 17.60 -5.66
C ARG A 89 -11.33 16.93 -4.31
N ALA A 90 -11.12 15.61 -4.30
CA ALA A 90 -10.97 14.85 -3.08
C ALA A 90 -9.66 15.15 -2.36
N SER A 91 -9.71 15.03 -1.03
CA SER A 91 -8.55 15.29 -0.18
C SER A 91 -7.41 14.30 -0.45
N ARG A 92 -6.21 14.82 -0.75
CA ARG A 92 -4.99 14.02 -0.90
C ARG A 92 -4.70 13.16 0.33
N LEU A 93 -5.01 13.65 1.53
CA LEU A 93 -4.83 12.87 2.75
C LEU A 93 -5.77 11.66 2.80
N ASN A 94 -7.02 11.81 2.36
CA ASN A 94 -7.94 10.69 2.27
C ASN A 94 -7.52 9.68 1.20
N ALA A 95 -6.90 10.12 0.10
CA ALA A 95 -6.35 9.23 -0.91
C ALA A 95 -5.21 8.35 -0.39
N ILE A 96 -4.29 8.95 0.38
CA ILE A 96 -3.20 8.20 1.04
C ILE A 96 -3.79 7.20 2.04
N ARG A 97 -4.80 7.61 2.81
CA ARG A 97 -5.49 6.72 3.76
C ARG A 97 -6.18 5.57 3.06
N ALA A 98 -6.95 5.84 2.00
CA ALA A 98 -7.61 4.80 1.21
C ALA A 98 -6.60 3.80 0.64
N SER A 99 -5.47 4.30 0.14
CA SER A 99 -4.38 3.47 -0.36
C SER A 99 -3.79 2.55 0.70
N THR A 100 -3.67 3.05 1.93
CA THR A 100 -3.17 2.29 3.07
C THR A 100 -4.21 1.27 3.56
N LYS A 101 -5.50 1.57 3.42
CA LYS A 101 -6.61 0.71 3.84
C LYS A 101 -6.99 -0.35 2.80
N ALA A 102 -6.75 -0.12 1.51
CA ALA A 102 -7.10 -1.06 0.45
C ALA A 102 -6.50 -2.47 0.65
N PRO A 103 -5.23 -2.64 1.08
CA PRO A 103 -4.71 -3.96 1.46
C PRO A 103 -5.48 -4.61 2.62
N SER A 104 -5.88 -3.83 3.63
CA SER A 104 -6.68 -4.34 4.76
C SER A 104 -8.08 -4.78 4.32
N VAL A 105 -8.71 -4.01 3.43
CA VAL A 105 -9.99 -4.37 2.80
C VAL A 105 -9.84 -5.67 2.01
N ARG A 106 -8.79 -5.78 1.19
CA ARG A 106 -8.48 -7.02 0.44
C ARG A 106 -8.34 -8.22 1.35
N SER A 107 -7.56 -8.11 2.44
CA SER A 107 -7.36 -9.22 3.38
C SER A 107 -8.61 -9.52 4.21
N GLY A 108 -9.33 -8.50 4.67
CA GLY A 108 -10.54 -8.67 5.49
C GLY A 108 -11.64 -9.42 4.73
N TYR A 109 -11.65 -9.24 3.42
CA TYR A 109 -12.59 -9.90 2.52
C TYR A 109 -12.04 -11.16 1.84
N ARG A 110 -10.84 -11.61 2.23
CA ARG A 110 -10.17 -12.81 1.68
C ARG A 110 -9.99 -12.77 0.15
N LEU A 111 -9.85 -11.58 -0.42
CA LEU A 111 -9.71 -11.32 -1.86
C LEU A 111 -8.23 -11.36 -2.29
N TYR A 112 -7.46 -12.36 -1.83
CA TYR A 112 -6.00 -12.35 -1.96
C TYR A 112 -5.49 -12.35 -3.41
N ASP A 113 -6.24 -12.98 -4.31
CA ASP A 113 -5.89 -13.10 -5.73
C ASP A 113 -6.26 -11.86 -6.55
N TRP A 114 -6.91 -10.86 -5.92
CA TRP A 114 -7.43 -9.69 -6.62
C TRP A 114 -6.39 -8.58 -6.72
N LYS A 115 -6.46 -7.87 -7.85
CA LYS A 115 -5.60 -6.72 -8.13
C LYS A 115 -6.10 -5.50 -7.37
N VAL A 116 -5.17 -4.65 -6.93
CA VAL A 116 -5.48 -3.32 -6.39
C VAL A 116 -4.97 -2.30 -7.39
N GLU A 117 -5.87 -1.49 -7.91
CA GLU A 117 -5.59 -0.50 -8.97
C GLU A 117 -5.93 0.89 -8.43
N PHE A 118 -5.08 1.88 -8.73
CA PHE A 118 -5.24 3.26 -8.26
C PHE A 118 -5.59 4.16 -9.43
N ILE A 119 -6.68 4.90 -9.31
CA ILE A 119 -7.21 5.71 -10.41
C ILE A 119 -7.64 7.07 -9.89
N ASP A 120 -7.34 8.10 -10.67
CA ASP A 120 -7.85 9.46 -10.48
C ASP A 120 -9.08 9.69 -11.36
N GLU A 121 -10.00 10.55 -10.90
CA GLU A 121 -11.18 10.94 -11.67
C GLU A 121 -10.81 11.50 -13.05
N GLY A 122 -11.40 10.92 -14.10
CA GLY A 122 -11.12 11.25 -15.50
C GLY A 122 -10.12 10.31 -16.18
N ASP A 123 -9.35 9.53 -15.42
CA ASP A 123 -8.39 8.54 -15.93
C ASP A 123 -8.92 7.09 -15.84
N GLU A 124 -10.24 6.92 -15.72
CA GLU A 124 -10.84 5.59 -15.59
C GLU A 124 -10.72 4.75 -16.87
N PRO A 125 -10.25 3.49 -16.78
CA PRO A 125 -10.24 2.58 -17.92
C PRO A 125 -11.66 2.16 -18.27
N LYS A 126 -11.86 1.66 -19.51
CA LYS A 126 -13.18 1.23 -20.01
C LYS A 126 -13.86 0.13 -19.17
N ILE A 127 -13.08 -0.64 -18.41
CA ILE A 127 -13.57 -1.71 -17.54
C ILE A 127 -14.06 -1.19 -16.18
N PHE A 128 -13.76 0.06 -15.85
CA PHE A 128 -14.15 0.67 -14.59
C PHE A 128 -15.68 0.83 -14.50
N PRO A 129 -16.29 0.57 -13.34
CA PRO A 129 -17.74 0.70 -13.15
C PRO A 129 -18.20 2.16 -13.05
N PHE A 130 -18.45 2.81 -14.18
CA PHE A 130 -18.89 4.22 -14.21
C PHE A 130 -20.23 4.50 -13.53
N ASN A 131 -21.08 3.48 -13.34
CA ASN A 131 -22.41 3.62 -12.74
C ASN A 131 -22.40 3.98 -11.24
N ILE A 132 -21.22 3.96 -10.59
CA ILE A 132 -21.08 4.31 -9.17
C ILE A 132 -20.62 5.75 -8.95
N ILE A 133 -20.17 6.46 -9.99
CA ILE A 133 -19.79 7.86 -9.88
C ILE A 133 -21.03 8.72 -10.10
N SER A 134 -21.38 9.55 -9.12
CA SER A 134 -22.38 10.59 -9.29
C SER A 134 -21.67 11.89 -9.69
N SER A 135 -21.99 12.37 -10.89
CA SER A 135 -21.50 13.65 -11.43
C SER A 135 -22.12 14.86 -10.73
#